data_AF-A0A7I4AT36-F1
#
_entry.id   AF-A0A7I4AT36-F1
#
_cell.length_a   1.000
_cell.length_b   1.000
_cell.length_c   1.000
_cell.angle_alpha   90.00
_cell.angle_beta   90.00
_cell.angle_gamma   90.00
#
_symmetry.space_group_name_H-M   'P 1'
#
loop_
_entity.id
_entity.type
_entity.pdbx_description
1 polymer ?
#
loop_
_entity_poly.entity_id
_entity_poly.type
_entity_poly.pdbx_seq_one_letter_code
_entity_poly.pdbx_strand_id
1 'polypeptide(L)'
;MDTIAKAQAVMTAWDSSMSQAWREEERSWHLYLTDGHELDVAYFKSESSHLLDMSDLRYRKIQWREEDMEQRNLENARALWLRFVEKNRRDVEEKSDQLKSISNLAALFCGFATVNLTQFNVRTDYNWVLLGFYGVLTALVEGLMVISMVTCTLILGSIVKMGKLYVNEVAEEEFIFQCRSFCMNFELGDRPPCPKRTLEAFWELRCEKSWQRAFLCFSFGMLSSAVFDCSFFSIQFVDLGALFTLNNKRHI
;
A
#
# COMPACT_ATOMS: atom_id res chain seq x y z
N MET A 1 57.26 77.88 -75.96
CA MET A 1 56.78 77.97 -74.55
C MET A 1 55.61 77.04 -74.27
N ASP A 2 54.79 76.70 -75.27
CA ASP A 2 53.61 75.82 -75.12
C ASP A 2 53.88 74.36 -74.72
N THR A 3 55.05 73.80 -75.04
CA THR A 3 55.38 72.40 -74.74
C THR A 3 55.64 72.17 -73.25
N ILE A 4 56.28 73.12 -72.58
CA ILE A 4 56.59 73.07 -71.15
C ILE A 4 55.29 73.22 -70.33
N ALA A 5 54.41 74.14 -70.72
CA ALA A 5 53.11 74.33 -70.07
C ALA A 5 52.19 73.10 -70.21
N LYS A 6 52.19 72.44 -71.39
CA LYS A 6 51.45 71.18 -71.60
C LYS A 6 52.01 70.04 -70.76
N ALA A 7 53.34 69.90 -70.67
CA ALA A 7 53.98 68.89 -69.83
C ALA A 7 53.67 69.11 -68.33
N GLN A 8 53.73 70.36 -67.86
CA GLN A 8 53.38 70.69 -66.48
C GLN A 8 51.90 70.44 -66.18
N ALA A 9 50.99 70.76 -67.11
CA ALA A 9 49.57 70.46 -66.98
C ALA A 9 49.30 68.95 -66.92
N VAL A 10 49.98 68.15 -67.73
CA VAL A 10 49.88 66.67 -67.70
C VAL A 10 50.42 66.11 -66.39
N MET A 11 51.54 66.61 -65.87
CA MET A 11 52.08 66.18 -64.57
C MET A 11 51.14 66.56 -63.42
N THR A 12 50.58 67.76 -63.42
CA THR A 12 49.60 68.16 -62.38
C THR A 12 48.29 67.38 -62.49
N ALA A 13 47.84 67.07 -63.71
CA ALA A 13 46.67 66.23 -63.92
C ALA A 13 46.94 64.80 -63.43
N TRP A 14 48.12 64.26 -63.71
CA TRP A 14 48.59 62.96 -63.22
C TRP A 14 48.63 62.92 -61.68
N ASP A 15 49.30 63.89 -61.04
CA ASP A 15 49.37 63.99 -59.57
C ASP A 15 47.98 64.15 -58.94
N SER A 16 47.08 64.92 -59.59
CA SER A 16 45.70 65.08 -59.12
C SER A 16 44.91 63.78 -59.24
N SER A 17 45.06 63.03 -60.34
CA SER A 17 44.39 61.74 -60.54
C SER A 17 44.89 60.68 -59.57
N MET A 18 46.22 60.64 -59.32
CA MET A 18 46.82 59.72 -58.36
C MET A 18 46.40 60.05 -56.93
N SER A 19 46.31 61.34 -56.58
CA SER A 19 45.77 61.78 -55.27
C SER A 19 44.29 61.46 -55.08
N GLN A 20 43.50 61.42 -56.16
CA GLN A 20 42.10 61.01 -56.12
C GLN A 20 41.99 59.50 -55.92
N ALA A 21 42.77 58.72 -56.67
CA ALA A 21 42.84 57.27 -56.53
C ALA A 21 43.25 56.85 -55.11
N TRP A 22 44.26 57.51 -54.51
CA TRP A 22 44.65 57.23 -53.12
C TRP A 22 43.58 57.59 -52.09
N ARG A 23 42.82 58.68 -52.30
CA ARG A 23 41.69 59.02 -51.40
C ARG A 23 40.50 58.09 -51.57
N GLU A 24 40.30 57.53 -52.76
CA GLU A 24 39.30 56.50 -53.02
C GLU A 24 39.68 55.18 -52.35
N GLU A 25 40.95 54.80 -52.47
CA GLU A 25 41.52 53.65 -51.78
C GLU A 25 41.47 53.82 -50.25
N GLU A 26 41.85 54.98 -49.73
CA GLU A 26 41.74 55.29 -48.30
C GLU A 26 40.28 55.19 -47.81
N ARG A 27 39.32 55.70 -48.59
CA ARG A 27 37.89 55.55 -48.28
C ARG A 27 37.43 54.10 -48.29
N SER A 28 37.88 53.28 -49.26
CA SER A 28 37.51 51.86 -49.30
C SER A 28 38.14 51.08 -48.14
N TRP A 29 39.38 51.40 -47.77
CA TRP A 29 40.03 50.86 -46.57
C TRP A 29 39.28 51.22 -45.29
N HIS A 30 38.82 52.46 -45.13
CA HIS A 30 38.03 52.87 -43.97
C HIS A 30 36.68 52.16 -43.88
N LEU A 31 35.99 51.99 -45.01
CA LEU A 31 34.72 51.24 -45.06
C LEU A 31 34.94 49.77 -44.70
N TYR A 32 35.98 49.14 -45.24
CA TYR A 32 36.35 47.76 -44.93
C TYR A 32 36.68 47.57 -43.43
N LEU A 33 37.43 48.51 -42.84
CA LEU A 33 37.74 48.48 -41.41
C LEU A 33 36.50 48.68 -40.53
N THR A 34 35.59 49.56 -40.94
CA THR A 34 34.35 49.82 -40.20
C THR A 34 33.43 48.60 -40.24
N ASP A 35 33.23 48.00 -41.42
CA ASP A 35 32.42 46.79 -41.60
C ASP A 35 33.03 45.58 -40.86
N GLY A 36 34.36 45.42 -40.92
CA GLY A 36 35.08 44.40 -40.14
C GLY A 36 34.88 44.58 -38.63
N HIS A 37 34.99 45.81 -38.12
CA HIS A 37 34.73 46.10 -36.71
C HIS A 37 33.28 45.82 -36.31
N GLU A 38 32.30 46.15 -37.16
CA GLU A 38 30.89 45.86 -36.90
C GLU A 38 30.62 44.34 -36.81
N LEU A 39 31.22 43.55 -37.71
CA LEU A 39 31.15 42.09 -37.69
C LEU A 39 31.78 41.50 -36.44
N ASP A 40 32.95 41.99 -36.02
CA ASP A 40 33.63 41.54 -34.81
C ASP A 40 32.80 41.85 -33.55
N VAL A 41 32.24 43.06 -33.46
CA VAL A 41 31.35 43.44 -32.34
C VAL A 41 30.09 42.57 -32.32
N ALA A 42 29.50 42.29 -33.48
CA ALA A 42 28.33 41.42 -33.58
C ALA A 42 28.67 39.98 -33.15
N TYR A 43 29.83 39.46 -33.57
CA TYR A 43 30.35 38.16 -33.17
C TYR A 43 30.51 38.08 -31.64
N PHE A 44 31.24 39.00 -31.02
CA PHE A 44 31.44 39.00 -29.56
C PHE A 44 30.13 39.13 -28.79
N LYS A 45 29.19 39.94 -29.28
CA LYS A 45 27.86 40.08 -28.65
C LYS A 45 27.07 38.76 -28.72
N SER A 46 27.12 38.07 -29.85
CA SER A 46 26.47 36.76 -30.01
C SER A 46 27.12 35.70 -29.13
N GLU A 47 28.46 35.63 -29.10
CA GLU A 47 29.21 34.72 -28.24
C GLU A 47 28.90 34.97 -26.75
N SER A 48 28.90 36.22 -26.31
CA SER A 48 28.52 36.59 -24.95
C SER A 48 27.09 36.17 -24.62
N SER A 49 26.15 36.34 -25.55
CA SER A 49 24.76 35.91 -25.39
C SER A 49 24.65 34.39 -25.26
N HIS A 50 25.39 33.63 -26.08
CA HIS A 50 25.46 32.17 -26.01
C HIS A 50 26.06 31.67 -24.68
N LEU A 51 27.08 32.33 -24.16
CA LEU A 51 27.69 31.99 -22.88
C LEU A 51 26.72 32.20 -21.71
N LEU A 52 25.94 33.28 -21.74
CA LEU A 52 24.90 33.56 -20.77
C LEU A 52 23.79 32.51 -20.83
N ASP A 53 23.27 32.21 -22.03
CA ASP A 53 22.26 31.16 -22.22
C ASP A 53 22.76 29.78 -21.76
N MET A 54 24.00 29.43 -22.09
CA MET A 54 24.61 28.18 -21.64
C MET A 54 24.79 28.13 -20.13
N SER A 55 25.06 29.26 -19.47
CA SER A 55 25.11 29.34 -18.01
C SER A 55 23.74 29.15 -17.35
N ASP A 56 22.69 29.73 -17.93
CA ASP A 56 21.31 29.61 -17.48
C ASP A 56 20.79 28.17 -17.66
N LEU A 57 21.07 27.55 -18.80
CA LEU A 57 20.78 26.13 -19.04
C LEU A 57 21.48 25.20 -18.05
N ARG A 58 22.73 25.49 -17.68
CA ARG A 58 23.45 24.72 -16.65
C ARG A 58 22.76 24.86 -15.30
N TYR A 59 22.35 26.08 -14.94
CA TYR A 59 21.64 26.34 -13.68
C TYR A 59 20.30 25.60 -13.63
N ARG A 60 19.48 25.68 -14.68
CA ARG A 60 18.20 24.94 -14.78
C ARG A 60 18.40 23.43 -14.71
N LYS A 61 19.44 22.89 -15.35
CA LYS A 61 19.75 21.45 -15.29
C LYS A 61 20.08 20.98 -13.86
N ILE A 62 20.72 21.81 -13.06
CA ILE A 62 21.00 21.48 -11.65
C ILE A 62 19.69 21.47 -10.86
N GLN A 63 18.86 22.51 -11.01
CA GLN A 63 17.56 22.60 -10.35
C GLN A 63 16.65 21.42 -10.70
N TRP A 64 16.53 21.06 -11.99
CA TRP A 64 15.72 19.91 -12.39
C TRP A 64 16.22 18.58 -11.83
N ARG A 65 17.54 18.42 -11.65
CA ARG A 65 18.07 17.20 -11.03
C ARG A 65 17.72 17.14 -9.54
N GLU A 66 17.77 18.27 -8.84
CA GLU A 66 17.38 18.34 -7.44
C GLU A 66 15.88 18.04 -7.29
N GLU A 67 15.03 18.68 -8.09
CA GLU A 67 13.58 18.43 -8.11
C GLU A 67 13.23 16.97 -8.46
N ASP A 68 13.89 16.39 -9.47
CA ASP A 68 13.69 15.00 -9.87
C ASP A 68 14.12 14.02 -8.77
N MET A 69 15.22 14.31 -8.05
CA MET A 69 15.60 13.51 -6.88
C MET A 69 14.57 13.59 -5.76
N GLU A 70 14.03 14.77 -5.45
CA GLU A 70 12.99 14.95 -4.44
C GLU A 70 11.70 14.21 -4.82
N GLN A 71 11.27 14.31 -6.08
CA GLN A 71 10.09 13.62 -6.59
C GLN A 71 10.24 12.10 -6.49
N ARG A 72 11.38 11.55 -6.92
CA ARG A 72 11.66 10.11 -6.80
C ARG A 72 11.64 9.63 -5.35
N ASN A 73 12.18 10.43 -4.43
CA ASN A 73 12.15 10.08 -3.00
C ASN A 73 10.72 10.04 -2.45
N LEU A 74 9.87 10.99 -2.85
CA LEU A 74 8.45 10.99 -2.49
C LEU A 74 7.69 9.81 -3.11
N GLU A 75 7.94 9.50 -4.39
CA GLU A 75 7.34 8.36 -5.08
C GLU A 75 7.77 7.03 -4.43
N ASN A 76 9.05 6.90 -4.08
CA ASN A 76 9.56 5.73 -3.36
C ASN A 76 8.88 5.57 -1.99
N ALA A 77 8.69 6.66 -1.24
CA ALA A 77 8.00 6.63 0.04
C ALA A 77 6.52 6.22 -0.13
N ARG A 78 5.82 6.75 -1.13
CA ARG A 78 4.44 6.34 -1.46
C ARG A 78 4.36 4.89 -1.89
N ALA A 79 5.31 4.41 -2.70
CA ALA A 79 5.37 3.01 -3.12
C ALA A 79 5.56 2.07 -1.92
N LEU A 80 6.38 2.46 -0.94
CA LEU A 80 6.54 1.73 0.32
C LEU A 80 5.25 1.74 1.13
N TRP A 81 4.60 2.89 1.26
CA TRP A 81 3.31 3.02 1.94
C TRP A 81 2.25 2.10 1.35
N LEU A 82 2.09 2.10 0.02
CA LEU A 82 1.14 1.23 -0.68
C LEU A 82 1.39 -0.25 -0.39
N ARG A 83 2.66 -0.68 -0.31
CA ARG A 83 3.00 -2.05 0.08
C ARG A 83 2.59 -2.37 1.51
N PHE A 84 2.76 -1.44 2.45
CA PHE A 84 2.30 -1.61 3.83
C PHE A 84 0.78 -1.67 3.93
N VAL A 85 0.07 -0.79 3.22
CA VAL A 85 -1.40 -0.80 3.16
C VAL A 85 -1.89 -2.13 2.58
N GLU A 86 -1.28 -2.59 1.48
CA GLU A 86 -1.65 -3.85 0.83
C GLU A 86 -1.31 -5.08 1.67
N LYS A 87 -0.22 -5.05 2.44
CA LYS A 87 0.06 -6.09 3.45
C LYS A 87 -1.03 -6.09 4.53
N ASN A 88 -1.30 -4.95 5.15
CA ASN A 88 -2.32 -4.83 6.19
C ASN A 88 -3.70 -5.27 5.68
N ARG A 89 -4.07 -4.95 4.43
CA ARG A 89 -5.32 -5.38 3.80
C ARG A 89 -5.41 -6.89 3.72
N ARG A 90 -4.36 -7.55 3.22
CA ARG A 90 -4.29 -9.02 3.15
C ARG A 90 -4.36 -9.67 4.53
N ASP A 91 -3.65 -9.13 5.51
CA ASP A 91 -3.67 -9.64 6.88
C ASP A 91 -5.08 -9.52 7.49
N VAL A 92 -5.78 -8.41 7.22
CA VAL A 92 -7.19 -8.20 7.62
C VAL A 92 -8.09 -9.23 6.95
N GLU A 93 -7.98 -9.42 5.64
CA GLU A 93 -8.78 -10.37 4.88
C GLU A 93 -8.58 -11.80 5.39
N GLU A 94 -7.33 -12.24 5.58
CA GLU A 94 -6.99 -13.57 6.08
C GLU A 94 -7.59 -13.82 7.48
N LYS A 95 -7.37 -12.88 8.42
CA LYS A 95 -7.94 -13.01 9.78
C LYS A 95 -9.46 -12.96 9.75
N SER A 96 -10.06 -12.17 8.87
CA SER A 96 -11.51 -12.10 8.72
C SER A 96 -12.09 -13.43 8.24
N ASP A 97 -11.42 -14.11 7.32
CA ASP A 97 -11.89 -15.38 6.77
C ASP A 97 -11.73 -16.51 7.79
N GLN A 98 -10.64 -16.51 8.57
CA GLN A 98 -10.49 -17.39 9.73
C GLN A 98 -11.67 -17.22 10.71
N LEU A 99 -11.98 -15.97 11.10
CA LEU A 99 -13.08 -15.68 12.04
C LEU A 99 -14.45 -16.09 11.50
N LYS A 100 -14.74 -15.80 10.21
CA LYS A 100 -15.99 -16.20 9.56
C LYS A 100 -16.16 -17.71 9.50
N SER A 101 -15.09 -18.43 9.17
CA SER A 101 -15.14 -19.90 9.07
C SER A 101 -15.50 -20.54 10.40
N ILE A 102 -14.90 -20.08 11.50
CA ILE A 102 -15.18 -20.60 12.85
C ILE A 102 -16.56 -20.19 13.34
N SER A 103 -16.99 -18.94 13.09
CA SER A 103 -18.35 -18.52 13.47
C SER A 103 -19.42 -19.34 12.75
N ASN A 104 -19.21 -19.63 11.46
CA ASN A 104 -20.16 -20.42 10.68
C ASN A 104 -20.18 -21.89 11.13
N LEU A 105 -19.02 -22.49 11.42
CA LEU A 105 -18.96 -23.85 11.98
C LEU A 105 -19.63 -23.93 13.34
N ALA A 106 -19.37 -22.98 14.24
CA ALA A 106 -20.00 -22.94 15.56
C ALA A 106 -21.53 -22.84 15.46
N ALA A 107 -22.05 -22.03 14.53
CA ALA A 107 -23.49 -21.93 14.27
C ALA A 107 -24.10 -23.25 13.79
N LEU A 108 -23.41 -23.98 12.91
CA LEU A 108 -23.86 -25.29 12.44
C LEU A 108 -23.92 -26.33 13.57
N PHE A 109 -22.89 -26.40 14.42
CA PHE A 109 -22.90 -27.30 15.58
C PHE A 109 -23.99 -26.96 16.59
N CYS A 110 -24.19 -25.66 16.86
CA CYS A 110 -25.28 -25.16 17.69
C CYS A 110 -26.65 -25.59 17.15
N GLY A 111 -26.86 -25.42 15.83
CA GLY A 111 -28.10 -25.83 15.17
C GLY A 111 -28.32 -27.34 15.24
N PHE A 112 -27.29 -28.14 14.98
CA PHE A 112 -27.35 -29.60 15.07
C PHE A 112 -27.70 -30.08 16.48
N ALA A 113 -27.03 -29.55 17.50
CA ALA A 113 -27.31 -29.88 18.90
C ALA A 113 -28.77 -29.54 19.29
N THR A 114 -29.26 -28.38 18.86
CA THR A 114 -30.64 -27.93 19.12
C THR A 114 -31.66 -28.85 18.45
N VAL A 115 -31.44 -29.20 17.18
CA VAL A 115 -32.35 -30.10 16.44
C VAL A 115 -32.39 -31.49 17.09
N ASN A 116 -31.23 -32.04 17.47
CA ASN A 116 -31.17 -33.35 18.14
C ASN A 116 -31.94 -33.36 19.46
N LEU A 117 -31.84 -32.30 20.25
CA LEU A 117 -32.63 -32.17 21.48
C LEU A 117 -34.13 -32.15 21.21
N THR A 118 -34.57 -31.47 20.14
CA THR A 118 -36.01 -31.39 19.79
C THR A 118 -36.56 -32.68 19.18
N GLN A 119 -35.71 -33.48 18.52
CA GLN A 119 -36.10 -34.76 17.91
C GLN A 119 -36.11 -35.91 18.92
N PHE A 120 -35.55 -35.72 20.11
CA PHE A 120 -35.51 -36.74 21.15
C PHE A 120 -36.92 -37.03 21.69
N ASN A 121 -37.49 -38.17 21.30
CA ASN A 121 -38.83 -38.57 21.71
C ASN A 121 -38.76 -39.40 23.01
N VAL A 122 -39.25 -38.84 24.11
CA VAL A 122 -39.16 -39.45 25.44
C VAL A 122 -40.19 -40.58 25.56
N ARG A 123 -39.73 -41.84 25.52
CA ARG A 123 -40.52 -42.99 25.96
C ARG A 123 -40.61 -43.01 27.49
N THR A 124 -41.72 -43.47 28.04
CA THR A 124 -42.10 -43.33 29.46
C THR A 124 -41.22 -44.08 30.48
N ASP A 125 -40.28 -44.92 30.03
CA ASP A 125 -39.46 -45.81 30.88
C ASP A 125 -37.97 -45.42 30.95
N TYR A 126 -37.64 -44.13 30.76
CA TYR A 126 -36.25 -43.66 30.77
C TYR A 126 -35.72 -43.28 32.16
N ASN A 127 -34.41 -43.49 32.37
CA ASN A 127 -33.70 -43.03 33.56
C ASN A 127 -33.58 -41.50 33.56
N TRP A 128 -34.31 -40.83 34.47
CA TRP A 128 -34.31 -39.37 34.66
C TRP A 128 -32.92 -38.75 34.82
N VAL A 129 -31.96 -39.48 35.38
CA VAL A 129 -30.57 -39.02 35.56
C VAL A 129 -29.87 -38.85 34.20
N LEU A 130 -30.09 -39.79 33.27
CA LEU A 130 -29.48 -39.74 31.94
C LEU A 130 -30.08 -38.60 31.10
N LEU A 131 -31.39 -38.39 31.23
CA LEU A 131 -32.09 -37.28 30.57
C LEU A 131 -31.59 -35.92 31.09
N GLY A 132 -31.41 -35.79 32.41
CA GLY A 132 -30.84 -34.58 33.02
C GLY A 132 -29.41 -34.30 32.54
N PHE A 133 -28.56 -35.34 32.50
CA PHE A 133 -27.20 -35.22 31.99
C PHE A 133 -27.14 -34.81 30.50
N TYR A 134 -28.02 -35.38 29.68
CA TYR A 134 -28.16 -35.02 28.27
C TYR A 134 -28.56 -33.55 28.06
N GLY A 135 -29.55 -33.07 28.82
CA GLY A 135 -29.97 -31.67 28.79
C GLY A 135 -28.84 -30.71 29.20
N VAL A 136 -28.10 -31.03 30.27
CA VAL A 136 -26.97 -30.21 30.74
C VAL A 136 -25.83 -30.19 29.72
N LEU A 137 -25.49 -31.33 29.12
CA LEU A 137 -24.47 -31.40 28.06
C LEU A 137 -24.87 -30.57 26.84
N THR A 138 -26.15 -30.60 26.44
CA THR A 138 -26.63 -29.83 25.29
C THR A 138 -26.51 -28.33 25.56
N ALA A 139 -26.97 -27.87 26.72
CA ALA A 139 -26.87 -26.47 27.11
C ALA A 139 -25.41 -25.98 27.21
N LEU A 140 -24.50 -26.87 27.66
CA LEU A 140 -23.07 -26.58 27.73
C LEU A 140 -22.47 -26.43 26.32
N VAL A 141 -22.76 -27.35 25.40
CA VAL A 141 -22.31 -27.29 24.00
C VAL A 141 -22.82 -25.99 23.36
N GLU A 142 -24.11 -25.69 23.48
CA GLU A 142 -24.73 -24.50 22.92
C GLU A 142 -24.11 -23.22 23.49
N GLY A 143 -23.97 -23.14 24.82
CA GLY A 143 -23.37 -21.98 25.49
C GLY A 143 -21.94 -21.70 25.03
N LEU A 144 -21.10 -22.73 24.94
CA LEU A 144 -19.71 -22.56 24.50
C LEU A 144 -19.60 -22.14 23.03
N MET A 145 -20.44 -22.72 22.16
CA MET A 145 -20.45 -22.39 20.73
C MET A 145 -20.96 -20.96 20.49
N VAL A 146 -22.01 -20.54 21.19
CA VAL A 146 -22.55 -19.17 21.10
C VAL A 146 -21.53 -18.15 21.59
N ILE A 147 -20.85 -18.41 22.72
CA ILE A 147 -19.80 -17.51 23.23
C ILE A 147 -18.66 -17.38 22.21
N SER A 148 -18.22 -18.48 21.61
CA SER A 148 -17.19 -18.45 20.56
C SER A 148 -17.66 -17.67 19.32
N MET A 149 -18.89 -17.89 18.85
CA MET A 149 -19.45 -17.19 17.70
C MET A 149 -19.58 -15.68 17.94
N VAL A 150 -20.11 -15.27 19.09
CA VAL A 150 -20.27 -13.85 19.45
C VAL A 150 -18.91 -13.17 19.60
N THR A 151 -17.94 -13.82 20.24
CA THR A 151 -16.60 -13.24 20.36
C THR A 151 -15.90 -13.11 19.00
N CYS A 152 -16.02 -14.10 18.12
CA CYS A 152 -15.48 -14.02 16.76
C CYS A 152 -16.12 -12.87 15.94
N THR A 153 -17.43 -12.68 16.04
CA THR A 153 -18.14 -11.59 15.32
C THR A 153 -17.79 -10.21 15.87
N LEU A 154 -17.62 -10.06 17.19
CA LEU A 154 -17.15 -8.81 17.80
C LEU A 154 -15.71 -8.47 17.39
N ILE A 155 -14.83 -9.48 17.36
CA ILE A 155 -13.45 -9.31 16.88
C ILE A 155 -13.45 -8.92 15.40
N LEU A 156 -14.24 -9.59 14.56
CA LEU A 156 -14.40 -9.26 13.14
C LEU A 156 -14.86 -7.81 12.95
N GLY A 157 -15.87 -7.36 13.68
CA GLY A 157 -16.34 -5.97 13.64
C GLY A 157 -15.25 -4.98 14.04
N SER A 158 -14.43 -5.32 15.04
CA SER A 158 -13.31 -4.48 15.47
C SER A 158 -12.21 -4.35 14.41
N ILE A 159 -11.86 -5.46 13.72
CA ILE A 159 -10.86 -5.47 12.66
C ILE A 159 -11.33 -4.66 11.45
N VAL A 160 -12.58 -4.85 11.01
CA VAL A 160 -13.13 -4.10 9.86
C VAL A 160 -13.16 -2.60 10.15
N LYS A 161 -13.51 -2.21 11.38
CA LYS A 161 -13.47 -0.80 11.79
C LYS A 161 -12.05 -0.23 11.76
N MET A 162 -11.06 -1.01 12.23
CA MET A 162 -9.66 -0.58 12.20
C MET A 162 -9.09 -0.54 10.79
N GLY A 163 -9.45 -1.47 9.90
CA GLY A 163 -9.03 -1.44 8.49
C GLY A 163 -9.37 -0.12 7.79
N LYS A 164 -10.53 0.47 8.10
CA LYS A 164 -10.93 1.80 7.58
C LYS A 164 -10.10 2.96 8.15
N LEU A 165 -9.58 2.84 9.37
CA LEU A 165 -8.81 3.88 10.04
C LEU A 165 -7.35 3.92 9.57
N TYR A 166 -6.82 2.81 9.04
CA TYR A 166 -5.44 2.73 8.55
C TYR A 166 -5.25 3.30 7.14
N VAL A 167 -6.32 3.36 6.34
CA VAL A 167 -6.35 4.01 5.02
C VAL A 167 -6.80 5.46 5.19
N ASN A 168 -6.11 6.22 6.05
CA ASN A 168 -6.38 7.63 6.25
C ASN A 168 -5.22 8.46 5.74
N GLU A 169 -5.52 9.55 5.02
CA GLU A 169 -4.54 10.46 4.40
C GLU A 169 -3.55 11.00 5.45
N VAL A 170 -4.04 11.30 6.66
CA VAL A 170 -3.21 11.79 7.77
C VAL A 170 -2.11 10.79 8.18
N ALA A 171 -2.39 9.49 8.11
CA ALA A 171 -1.41 8.46 8.47
C ALA A 171 -0.35 8.28 7.37
N GLU A 172 -0.75 8.45 6.11
CA GLU A 172 0.16 8.50 4.97
C GLU A 172 1.11 9.70 5.08
N GLU A 173 0.58 10.89 5.40
CA GLU A 173 1.38 12.10 5.59
C GLU A 173 2.44 11.94 6.70
N GLU A 174 2.05 11.39 7.86
CA GLU A 174 2.99 11.14 8.97
C GLU A 174 4.09 10.16 8.56
N PHE A 175 3.75 9.12 7.79
CA PHE A 175 4.72 8.15 7.28
C PHE A 175 5.67 8.76 6.25
N ILE A 176 5.15 9.53 5.28
CA ILE A 176 5.97 10.23 4.28
C ILE A 176 6.92 11.21 4.96
N PHE A 177 6.45 11.92 6.00
CA PHE A 177 7.30 12.82 6.79
C PHE A 177 8.44 12.06 7.48
N GLN A 178 8.16 10.90 8.08
CA GLN A 178 9.20 10.05 8.67
C GLN A 178 10.19 9.52 7.64
N CYS A 179 9.74 9.09 6.45
CA CYS A 179 10.62 8.70 5.35
C CYS A 179 11.51 9.85 4.89
N ARG A 180 10.96 11.06 4.77
CA ARG A 180 11.75 12.26 4.41
C ARG A 180 12.82 12.56 5.46
N SER A 181 12.44 12.53 6.74
CA SER A 181 13.39 12.73 7.85
C SER A 181 14.46 11.64 7.88
N PHE A 182 14.12 10.40 7.52
CA PHE A 182 15.06 9.29 7.43
C PHE A 182 16.05 9.50 6.29
N CYS A 183 15.61 9.89 5.09
CA CYS A 183 16.50 10.15 3.97
C CYS A 183 17.51 11.28 4.24
N MET A 184 17.12 12.30 5.02
CA MET A 184 18.01 13.43 5.35
C MET A 184 19.04 13.09 6.42
N ASN A 185 18.69 12.21 7.37
CA ASN A 185 19.51 11.88 8.53
C ASN A 185 20.02 10.43 8.50
N PHE A 186 20.10 9.82 7.31
CA PHE A 186 20.42 8.40 7.19
C PHE A 186 21.87 8.11 7.59
N GLU A 187 22.06 7.26 8.61
CA GLU A 187 23.35 6.70 8.97
C GLU A 187 23.45 5.22 8.59
N LEU A 188 24.68 4.77 8.31
CA LEU A 188 24.94 3.41 7.87
C LEU A 188 24.66 2.42 9.03
N GLY A 189 23.50 1.76 8.99
CA GLY A 189 23.03 0.84 10.04
C GLY A 189 21.62 1.14 10.53
N ASP A 190 21.07 2.31 10.15
CA ASP A 190 19.71 2.66 10.52
C ASP A 190 18.67 1.82 9.78
N ARG A 191 17.58 1.51 10.49
CA ARG A 191 16.46 0.75 9.95
C ARG A 191 15.44 1.69 9.31
N PRO A 192 14.82 1.29 8.19
CA PRO A 192 13.80 2.11 7.56
C PRO A 192 12.63 2.34 8.51
N PRO A 193 11.94 3.50 8.42
CA PRO A 193 10.80 3.80 9.26
C PRO A 193 9.67 2.80 9.01
N CYS A 194 9.04 2.35 10.08
CA CYS A 194 7.87 1.48 10.04
C CYS A 194 6.65 2.22 10.58
N PRO A 195 5.45 2.01 10.01
CA PRO A 195 4.23 2.64 10.51
C PRO A 195 3.95 2.15 11.94
N LYS A 196 3.75 3.08 12.88
CA LYS A 196 3.55 2.78 14.32
C LYS A 196 2.28 2.00 14.63
N ARG A 197 1.23 2.19 13.81
CA ARG A 197 -0.06 1.55 14.02
C ARG A 197 -0.28 0.46 12.96
N THR A 198 0.20 -0.74 13.24
CA THR A 198 -0.01 -1.92 12.39
C THR A 198 -1.17 -2.76 12.91
N LEU A 199 -1.76 -3.57 12.02
CA LEU A 199 -2.76 -4.57 12.42
C LEU A 199 -2.19 -5.53 13.47
N GLU A 200 -0.96 -6.01 13.26
CA GLU A 200 -0.27 -6.95 14.16
C GLU A 200 -0.22 -6.42 15.59
N ALA A 201 0.23 -5.16 15.78
CA ALA A 201 0.30 -4.54 17.11
C ALA A 201 -1.09 -4.39 17.75
N PHE A 202 -2.10 -4.01 16.96
CA PHE A 202 -3.48 -3.93 17.45
C PHE A 202 -4.03 -5.30 17.86
N TRP A 203 -3.77 -6.31 17.05
CA TRP A 203 -4.22 -7.67 17.26
C TRP A 203 -3.62 -8.26 18.55
N GLU A 204 -2.30 -8.14 18.74
CA GLU A 204 -1.62 -8.60 19.95
C GLU A 204 -2.16 -7.93 21.22
N LEU A 205 -2.40 -6.62 21.17
CA LEU A 205 -2.83 -5.85 22.33
C LEU A 205 -4.28 -6.12 22.75
N ARG A 206 -5.19 -6.32 21.79
CA ARG A 206 -6.65 -6.35 22.07
C ARG A 206 -7.35 -7.63 21.67
N CYS A 207 -6.97 -8.23 20.56
CA CYS A 207 -7.71 -9.33 19.96
C CYS A 207 -7.16 -10.69 20.38
N GLU A 208 -5.85 -10.85 20.49
CA GLU A 208 -5.17 -12.15 20.67
C GLU A 208 -5.71 -12.92 21.89
N LYS A 209 -5.81 -12.27 23.05
CA LYS A 209 -6.33 -12.93 24.27
C LYS A 209 -7.80 -13.35 24.14
N SER A 210 -8.61 -12.50 23.51
CA SER A 210 -10.04 -12.77 23.32
C SER A 210 -10.26 -13.89 22.30
N TRP A 211 -9.45 -13.89 21.24
CA TRP A 211 -9.40 -14.93 20.22
C TRP A 211 -9.00 -16.28 20.81
N GLN A 212 -7.90 -16.33 21.58
CA GLN A 212 -7.45 -17.57 22.22
C GLN A 212 -8.54 -18.17 23.13
N ARG A 213 -9.24 -17.33 23.90
CA ARG A 213 -10.38 -17.77 24.72
C ARG A 213 -11.54 -18.29 23.88
N ALA A 214 -11.89 -17.58 22.80
CA ALA A 214 -12.93 -18.01 21.86
C ALA A 214 -12.60 -19.37 21.22
N PHE A 215 -11.35 -19.54 20.79
CA PHE A 215 -10.86 -20.78 20.19
C PHE A 215 -10.83 -21.93 21.20
N LEU A 216 -10.46 -21.67 22.46
CA LEU A 216 -10.54 -22.65 23.54
C LEU A 216 -12.00 -23.05 23.83
N CYS A 217 -12.93 -22.10 23.89
CA CYS A 217 -14.36 -22.39 24.03
C CYS A 217 -14.88 -23.20 22.84
N PHE A 218 -14.46 -22.89 21.62
CA PHE A 218 -14.81 -23.66 20.43
C PHE A 218 -14.29 -25.09 20.49
N SER A 219 -13.01 -25.27 20.85
CA SER A 219 -12.38 -26.59 20.95
C SER A 219 -13.00 -27.44 22.06
N PHE A 220 -13.29 -26.85 23.22
CA PHE A 220 -13.99 -27.55 24.30
C PHE A 220 -15.45 -27.86 23.92
N GLY A 221 -16.11 -26.94 23.21
CA GLY A 221 -17.42 -27.16 22.60
C GLY A 221 -17.42 -28.37 21.66
N MET A 222 -16.45 -28.45 20.75
CA MET A 222 -16.27 -29.57 19.81
C MET A 222 -16.04 -30.91 20.53
N LEU A 223 -15.27 -30.92 21.61
CA LEU A 223 -15.07 -32.13 22.42
C LEU A 223 -16.38 -32.53 23.12
N SER A 224 -17.09 -31.56 23.68
CA SER A 224 -18.37 -31.83 24.33
C SER A 224 -19.46 -32.30 23.35
N SER A 225 -19.47 -31.79 22.10
CA SER A 225 -20.40 -32.25 21.07
C SER A 225 -20.11 -33.67 20.63
N ALA A 226 -18.84 -34.08 20.54
CA ALA A 226 -18.49 -35.47 20.25
C ALA A 226 -18.95 -36.43 21.35
N VAL A 227 -18.82 -36.04 22.63
CA VAL A 227 -19.35 -36.82 23.76
C VAL A 227 -20.87 -36.90 23.73
N PHE A 228 -21.53 -35.79 23.38
CA PHE A 228 -22.96 -35.73 23.18
C PHE A 228 -23.43 -36.68 22.07
N ASP A 229 -22.76 -36.69 20.92
CA ASP A 229 -23.10 -37.57 19.79
C ASP A 229 -22.89 -39.06 20.14
N CYS A 230 -21.80 -39.40 20.84
CA CYS A 230 -21.61 -40.77 21.34
C CYS A 230 -22.71 -41.20 22.32
N SER A 231 -23.15 -40.30 23.18
CA SER A 231 -24.24 -40.55 24.13
C SER A 231 -25.57 -40.75 23.40
N PHE A 232 -25.87 -39.90 22.42
CA PHE A 232 -27.07 -40.00 21.58
C PHE A 232 -27.11 -41.31 20.80
N PHE A 233 -26.00 -41.67 20.13
CA PHE A 233 -25.93 -42.92 19.36
C PHE A 233 -26.11 -44.15 20.25
N SER A 234 -25.54 -44.14 21.45
CA SER A 234 -25.71 -45.23 22.43
C SER A 234 -27.17 -45.39 22.85
N ILE A 235 -27.88 -44.28 23.12
CA ILE A 235 -29.29 -44.29 23.49
C ILE A 235 -30.15 -44.84 22.34
N GLN A 236 -29.92 -44.36 21.12
CA GLN A 236 -30.68 -44.80 19.95
C GLN A 236 -30.45 -46.28 19.59
N PHE A 237 -29.22 -46.78 19.80
CA PHE A 237 -28.88 -48.21 19.59
C PHE A 237 -29.53 -49.12 20.64
N VAL A 238 -29.60 -48.66 21.91
CA VAL A 238 -30.33 -49.37 22.98
C VAL A 238 -31.82 -49.46 22.65
N ASP A 239 -32.44 -48.37 22.17
CA ASP A 239 -33.85 -48.38 21.76
C ASP A 239 -34.10 -49.31 20.57
N LEU A 240 -33.21 -49.35 19.57
CA LEU A 240 -33.32 -50.29 18.44
C LEU A 240 -33.19 -51.75 18.89
N GLY A 241 -32.24 -52.05 19.78
CA GLY A 241 -32.07 -53.39 20.36
C GLY A 241 -33.27 -53.84 21.18
N ALA A 242 -33.88 -52.94 21.96
CA ALA A 242 -35.12 -53.19 22.68
C ALA A 242 -36.29 -53.46 21.73
N LEU A 243 -36.37 -52.76 20.59
CA LEU A 243 -37.40 -52.97 19.58
C LEU A 243 -37.26 -54.33 18.87
N PHE A 244 -36.04 -54.74 18.55
CA PHE A 244 -35.76 -56.05 17.94
C PHE A 244 -36.07 -57.22 18.87
N THR A 245 -35.75 -57.11 20.15
CA THR A 245 -36.05 -58.16 21.15
C THR A 245 -37.55 -58.29 21.42
N LEU A 246 -38.30 -57.19 21.42
CA LEU A 246 -39.77 -57.21 21.51
C LEU A 246 -40.42 -57.82 20.26
N ASN A 247 -39.89 -57.56 19.07
CA ASN A 247 -40.45 -58.12 17.84
C ASN A 247 -40.18 -59.63 17.71
N ASN A 248 -39.01 -60.10 18.16
CA ASN A 248 -38.67 -61.52 18.15
C ASN A 248 -39.54 -62.34 19.13
N LYS A 249 -39.99 -61.74 20.25
CA LYS A 249 -40.92 -62.37 21.19
C LYS A 249 -42.38 -62.46 20.71
N ARG A 250 -42.76 -61.78 19.61
CA ARG A 250 -44.12 -61.89 19.03
C ARG A 250 -44.26 -62.98 17.97
N HIS A 251 -43.14 -63.58 17.54
CA HIS A 251 -43.12 -64.63 16.51
C HIS A 251 -42.88 -66.05 17.05
N ILE A 252 -42.90 -66.21 18.38
CA ILE A 252 -42.95 -67.50 19.10
C ILE A 252 -44.27 -67.53 19.87
#